data_AF-A0A7Z9YA28-F1
#
_entry.id   AF-A0A7Z9YA28-F1
#
_cell.length_a   1.000
_cell.length_b   1.000
_cell.length_c   1.000
_cell.angle_alpha   90.00
_cell.angle_beta   90.00
_cell.angle_gamma   90.00
#
_symmetry.space_group_name_H-M   'P 1'
#
loop_
_entity.id
_entity.type
_entity.pdbx_description
1 polymer ?
#
loop_
_entity_poly.entity_id
_entity_poly.type
_entity_poly.pdbx_seq_one_letter_code
_entity_poly.pdbx_strand_id
1 'polypeptide(L)'
;MGKVVEIKEMSELPAEELKSILRQGSILRLPYLEGRLLQARELVKRFEEKYKTTLDNLKSQGLPEDVGYEMHEDFIEWEYWDDVLRETEKAVRAIKALLEKVEGTVGIH
;
A
#
# COMPACT_ATOMS: atom_id res chain seq x y z
N MET A 1 -14.96 5.29 -24.87
CA MET A 1 -14.33 4.39 -23.88
C MET A 1 -12.92 4.09 -24.35
N GLY A 2 -11.89 4.50 -23.60
CA GLY A 2 -10.50 4.18 -23.94
C GLY A 2 -10.23 2.69 -23.74
N LYS A 3 -9.45 2.08 -24.62
CA LYS A 3 -8.98 0.69 -24.42
C LYS A 3 -8.10 0.65 -23.18
N VAL A 4 -8.35 -0.33 -22.31
CA VAL A 4 -7.49 -0.62 -21.15
C VAL A 4 -6.26 -1.36 -21.69
N VAL A 5 -5.06 -0.93 -21.30
CA VAL A 5 -3.81 -1.64 -21.62
C VAL A 5 -3.68 -2.83 -20.68
N GLU A 6 -3.51 -4.02 -21.22
CA GLU A 6 -3.24 -5.22 -20.43
C GLU A 6 -1.76 -5.29 -20.03
N ILE A 7 -1.45 -5.85 -18.85
CA ILE A 7 -0.05 -6.02 -18.40
C ILE A 7 0.76 -6.86 -19.40
N LYS A 8 0.10 -7.80 -20.10
CA LYS A 8 0.73 -8.61 -21.14
C LYS A 8 1.22 -7.75 -22.31
N GLU A 9 0.47 -6.73 -22.71
CA GLU A 9 0.84 -5.82 -23.80
C GLU A 9 2.06 -4.97 -23.40
N MET A 10 2.21 -4.63 -22.12
CA MET A 10 3.42 -3.94 -21.65
C MET A 10 4.69 -4.77 -21.85
N SER A 11 4.60 -6.11 -21.78
CA SER A 11 5.75 -6.99 -21.96
C SER A 11 6.30 -7.02 -23.39
N GLU A 12 5.57 -6.44 -24.34
CA GLU A 12 6.01 -6.28 -25.73
C GLU A 12 6.98 -5.11 -25.92
N LEU A 13 7.09 -4.20 -24.93
CA LEU A 13 8.05 -3.11 -24.95
C LEU A 13 9.48 -3.63 -24.76
N PRO A 14 10.49 -3.01 -25.41
CA PRO A 14 11.89 -3.32 -25.16
C PRO A 14 12.23 -3.21 -23.67
N ALA A 15 13.11 -4.08 -23.18
CA ALA A 15 13.46 -4.13 -21.77
C ALA A 15 13.96 -2.79 -21.22
N GLU A 16 14.76 -2.05 -22.00
CA GLU A 16 15.25 -0.72 -21.60
C GLU A 16 14.13 0.33 -21.50
N GLU A 17 13.10 0.24 -22.34
CA GLU A 17 11.94 1.12 -22.25
C GLU A 17 11.12 0.81 -20.98
N LEU A 18 10.90 -0.46 -20.66
CA LEU A 18 10.25 -0.87 -19.42
C LEU A 18 11.03 -0.42 -18.17
N LYS A 19 12.37 -0.53 -18.19
CA LYS A 19 13.23 -0.01 -17.12
C LYS A 19 13.11 1.51 -16.99
N SER A 20 13.08 2.23 -18.10
CA SER A 20 12.90 3.69 -18.13
C SER A 20 11.55 4.09 -17.53
N ILE A 21 10.46 3.46 -17.96
CA ILE A 21 9.10 3.67 -17.44
C ILE A 21 9.05 3.40 -15.94
N LEU A 22 9.65 2.29 -15.47
CA LEU A 22 9.69 1.97 -14.04
C LEU A 22 10.41 3.06 -13.24
N ARG A 23 11.61 3.47 -13.68
CA ARG A 23 12.42 4.51 -13.01
C ARG A 23 11.70 5.86 -12.98
N GLN A 24 11.14 6.29 -14.10
CA GLN A 24 10.43 7.56 -14.18
C GLN A 24 9.15 7.54 -13.36
N GLY A 25 8.37 6.45 -13.47
CA GLY A 25 7.15 6.26 -12.70
C GLY A 25 7.41 6.22 -11.20
N SER A 26 8.50 5.59 -10.76
CA SER A 26 8.83 5.50 -9.33
C SER A 26 9.19 6.83 -8.69
N ILE A 27 9.78 7.77 -9.44
CA ILE A 27 10.10 9.12 -8.93
C ILE A 27 8.86 9.81 -8.37
N LEU A 28 7.70 9.65 -9.01
CA LEU A 28 6.44 10.22 -8.54
C LEU A 28 5.66 9.28 -7.62
N ARG A 29 5.59 8.00 -7.99
CA ARG A 29 4.67 7.07 -7.32
C ARG A 29 5.18 6.63 -5.97
N LEU A 30 6.49 6.43 -5.80
CA LEU A 30 7.05 5.91 -4.55
C LEU A 30 6.88 6.91 -3.40
N PRO A 31 7.22 8.22 -3.53
CA PRO A 31 7.00 9.18 -2.44
C PRO A 31 5.52 9.31 -2.05
N TYR A 32 4.60 9.26 -3.03
CA TYR A 32 3.16 9.26 -2.75
C TYR A 32 2.75 8.05 -1.90
N LEU A 33 3.19 6.84 -2.28
CA LEU A 33 2.86 5.63 -1.56
C LEU A 33 3.51 5.59 -0.18
N GLU A 34 4.74 6.08 -0.03
CA GLU A 34 5.41 6.19 1.26
C GLU A 34 4.71 7.17 2.20
N GLY A 35 4.26 8.32 1.69
CA GLY A 35 3.44 9.26 2.45
C GLY A 35 2.11 8.65 2.90
N ARG A 36 1.43 7.94 1.99
CA ARG A 36 0.18 7.24 2.30
C ARG A 36 0.39 6.11 3.31
N LEU A 37 1.52 5.40 3.23
CA LEU A 37 1.91 4.35 4.17
C LEU A 37 2.15 4.92 5.58
N LEU A 38 2.82 6.07 5.67
CA LEU A 38 3.03 6.75 6.94
C LEU A 38 1.69 7.16 7.57
N GLN A 39 0.81 7.80 6.79
CA GLN A 39 -0.52 8.19 7.25
C GLN A 39 -1.34 7.01 7.75
N ALA A 40 -1.41 5.91 6.98
CA ALA A 40 -2.16 4.74 7.37
C ALA A 40 -1.62 4.10 8.66
N ARG A 41 -0.29 4.05 8.81
CA ARG A 41 0.36 3.56 10.02
C ARG A 41 0.03 4.41 11.25
N GLU A 42 0.04 5.73 11.11
CA GLU A 42 -0.33 6.66 12.20
C GLU A 42 -1.79 6.50 12.61
N LEU A 43 -2.71 6.36 11.65
CA LEU A 43 -4.14 6.22 11.93
C LEU A 43 -4.48 4.87 12.57
N VAL A 44 -3.94 3.76 12.06
CA VAL A 44 -4.06 2.44 12.70
C VAL A 44 -3.55 2.48 14.14
N LYS A 45 -2.34 3.03 14.34
CA LYS A 45 -1.75 3.15 15.68
C LYS A 45 -2.61 4.00 16.62
N ARG A 46 -3.20 5.09 16.12
CA ARG A 46 -4.10 5.94 16.92
C ARG A 46 -5.33 5.17 17.41
N PHE A 47 -5.94 4.33 16.57
CA PHE A 47 -7.07 3.51 17.00
C PHE A 47 -6.64 2.43 17.99
N GLU A 48 -5.50 1.78 17.76
CA GLU A 48 -4.92 0.81 18.70
C GLU A 48 -4.69 1.43 20.08
N GLU A 49 -4.16 2.66 20.10
CA GLU A 49 -3.94 3.41 21.34
C GLU A 49 -5.24 3.88 21.99
N LYS A 50 -6.26 4.26 21.20
CA LYS A 50 -7.58 4.69 21.71
C LYS A 50 -8.31 3.52 22.39
N TYR A 51 -8.35 2.37 21.72
CA TYR A 51 -9.11 1.20 22.17
C TYR A 51 -8.29 0.18 22.97
N LYS A 52 -6.98 0.41 23.12
CA LYS A 52 -6.04 -0.44 23.87
C LYS A 52 -6.07 -1.91 23.40
N THR A 53 -6.26 -2.12 22.10
CA THR A 53 -6.30 -3.44 21.45
C THR A 53 -5.82 -3.33 20.01
N THR A 54 -5.63 -4.45 19.32
CA THR A 54 -5.37 -4.48 17.87
C THR A 54 -6.67 -4.72 17.10
N LEU A 55 -6.71 -4.36 15.82
CA LEU A 55 -7.88 -4.58 14.98
C LEU A 55 -8.21 -6.08 14.87
N ASP A 56 -7.19 -6.92 14.69
CA ASP A 56 -7.36 -8.37 14.64
C ASP A 56 -8.00 -8.94 15.91
N ASN A 57 -7.54 -8.48 17.08
CA ASN A 57 -8.14 -8.89 18.35
C ASN A 57 -9.60 -8.42 18.44
N LEU A 58 -9.88 -7.17 18.08
CA LEU A 58 -11.24 -6.63 18.10
C LEU A 58 -12.18 -7.38 17.14
N LYS A 59 -11.71 -7.71 15.93
CA LYS A 59 -12.44 -8.54 14.95
C LYS A 59 -12.74 -9.93 15.48
N SER A 60 -11.79 -10.54 16.20
CA SER A 60 -11.96 -11.89 16.75
C SER A 60 -12.96 -11.95 17.92
N GLN A 61 -13.03 -10.88 18.71
CA GLN A 61 -13.91 -10.78 19.87
C GLN A 61 -15.31 -10.28 19.49
N GLY A 62 -15.41 -9.58 18.35
CA GLY A 62 -16.59 -8.82 17.97
C GLY A 62 -16.67 -7.49 18.70
N LEU A 63 -17.45 -6.56 18.12
CA LEU A 63 -17.80 -5.34 18.82
C LEU A 63 -18.77 -5.67 19.98
N PRO A 64 -18.66 -5.01 21.14
CA PRO A 64 -19.62 -5.18 22.24
C PRO A 64 -21.07 -4.91 21.81
N GLU A 65 -22.08 -5.52 22.42
CA GLU A 65 -23.48 -5.28 21.97
C GLU A 65 -23.99 -3.85 22.24
N ASP A 66 -23.38 -3.12 23.18
CA ASP A 66 -23.73 -1.74 23.58
C ASP A 66 -22.65 -0.74 23.14
N VAL A 67 -21.99 -0.98 22.00
CA VAL A 67 -21.09 0.02 21.42
C VAL A 67 -21.88 1.24 20.96
N GLY A 68 -21.47 2.42 21.43
CA GLY A 68 -21.98 3.69 20.94
C GLY A 68 -21.57 3.95 19.47
N TYR A 69 -22.34 4.81 18.79
CA TYR A 69 -22.13 5.20 17.39
C TYR A 69 -20.66 5.54 17.05
N GLU A 70 -19.95 6.24 17.94
CA GLU A 70 -18.54 6.61 17.74
C GLU A 70 -17.63 5.40 17.51
N MET A 71 -17.76 4.34 18.31
CA MET A 71 -16.89 3.17 18.14
C MET A 71 -17.29 2.32 16.94
N HIS A 72 -18.55 2.36 16.50
CA HIS A 72 -18.93 1.76 15.21
C HIS A 72 -18.25 2.47 14.03
N GLU A 73 -18.30 3.80 13.98
CA GLU A 73 -17.67 4.58 12.91
C GLU A 73 -16.14 4.44 12.94
N ASP A 74 -15.53 4.53 14.13
CA ASP A 74 -14.10 4.32 14.30
C ASP A 74 -13.68 2.91 13.86
N PHE A 75 -14.49 1.88 14.12
CA PHE A 75 -14.20 0.53 13.66
C PHE A 75 -14.16 0.45 12.14
N ILE A 76 -15.16 1.02 11.45
CA ILE A 76 -15.21 1.06 9.98
C ILE A 76 -14.00 1.82 9.41
N GLU A 77 -13.68 2.99 9.99
CA GLU A 77 -12.52 3.77 9.57
C GLU A 77 -11.21 3.01 9.83
N TRP A 78 -11.09 2.33 10.97
CA TRP A 78 -9.93 1.53 11.31
C TRP A 78 -9.73 0.37 10.32
N GLU A 79 -10.78 -0.36 9.96
CA GLU A 79 -10.71 -1.39 8.91
C GLU A 79 -10.19 -0.84 7.59
N TYR A 80 -10.71 0.32 7.17
CA TYR A 80 -10.24 0.97 5.95
C TYR A 80 -8.74 1.31 6.02
N TRP A 81 -8.26 1.89 7.12
CA TRP A 81 -6.86 2.27 7.24
C TRP A 81 -5.91 1.07 7.38
N ASP A 82 -6.36 -0.02 8.00
CA ASP A 82 -5.59 -1.27 8.04
C ASP A 82 -5.42 -1.88 6.63
N ASP A 83 -6.48 -1.87 5.82
CA ASP A 83 -6.42 -2.29 4.42
C ASP A 83 -5.47 -1.40 3.61
N VAL A 84 -5.57 -0.07 3.78
CA VAL A 84 -4.65 0.87 3.13
C VAL A 84 -3.20 0.61 3.56
N LEU A 85 -2.95 0.38 4.85
CA LEU A 85 -1.63 0.07 5.38
C LEU A 85 -1.05 -1.17 4.69
N ARG A 86 -1.78 -2.28 4.71
CA ARG A 86 -1.34 -3.56 4.14
C ARG A 86 -1.06 -3.47 2.64
N GLU A 87 -2.01 -2.94 1.86
CA GLU A 87 -1.87 -2.89 0.40
C GLU A 87 -0.81 -1.88 -0.03
N THR A 88 -0.70 -0.74 0.65
CA THR A 88 0.33 0.26 0.33
C THR A 88 1.72 -0.27 0.67
N GLU A 89 1.88 -0.95 1.80
CA GLU A 89 3.16 -1.54 2.18
C GLU A 89 3.62 -2.62 1.18
N LYS A 90 2.68 -3.46 0.71
CA LYS A 90 2.93 -4.44 -0.36
C LYS A 90 3.39 -3.75 -1.65
N ALA A 91 2.72 -2.69 -2.08
CA ALA A 91 3.09 -1.94 -3.27
C ALA A 91 4.47 -1.27 -3.16
N VAL A 92 4.76 -0.61 -2.03
CA VAL A 92 6.06 0.03 -1.77
C VAL A 92 7.19 -1.00 -1.83
N ARG A 93 7.03 -2.14 -1.14
CA ARG A 93 8.02 -3.24 -1.17
C ARG A 93 8.25 -3.76 -2.58
N ALA A 94 7.19 -4.00 -3.35
CA ALA A 94 7.30 -4.52 -4.70
C ALA A 94 8.03 -3.54 -5.64
N ILE A 95 7.70 -2.25 -5.59
CA ILE A 95 8.34 -1.22 -6.41
C ILE A 95 9.82 -1.09 -6.05
N LYS A 96 10.17 -1.02 -4.76
CA LYS A 96 11.58 -0.95 -4.31
C LYS A 96 12.38 -2.16 -4.79
N ALA A 97 11.85 -3.37 -4.61
CA ALA A 97 12.52 -4.60 -5.06
C ALA A 97 12.71 -4.66 -6.58
N LEU A 98 11.78 -4.10 -7.37
CA LEU A 98 11.93 -4.01 -8.82
C LEU A 98 13.00 -2.97 -9.22
N LEU A 99 13.04 -1.83 -8.55
CA LEU A 99 14.07 -0.80 -8.78
C LEU A 99 15.47 -1.32 -8.47
N GLU A 100 15.65 -2.00 -7.34
CA GLU A 100 16.93 -2.62 -6.98
C GLU A 100 17.43 -3.57 -8.05
N LYS A 101 16.54 -4.40 -8.62
CA LYS A 101 16.89 -5.30 -9.73
C LYS A 101 17.28 -4.54 -11.00
N VAL A 102 16.56 -3.46 -11.32
CA VAL A 102 16.80 -2.63 -12.51
C VAL A 102 18.07 -1.78 -12.39
N GLU A 103 18.41 -1.33 -11.19
CA GLU A 103 19.62 -0.54 -10.90
C GLU A 103 20.85 -1.45 -10.72
N GLY A 104 20.68 -2.66 -10.21
CA GLY A 104 21.71 -3.70 -10.10
C GLY A 104 22.10 -4.38 -11.42
N THR A 105 21.41 -4.07 -12.54
CA THR A 105 21.77 -4.55 -13.88
C THR A 105 22.63 -3.51 -14.63
N VAL A 106 23.63 -2.94 -13.96
CA VAL A 106 24.80 -2.31 -14.61
C VAL A 106 26.02 -3.18 -14.27
N GLY A 107 25.94 -4.44 -14.66
CA GLY A 107 27.02 -5.42 -14.60
C GLY A 107 27.73 -5.46 -15.94
N ILE A 108 28.82 -4.70 -16.01
CA ILE A 108 29.93 -4.69 -16.96
C ILE A 108 30.09 -6.02 -17.73
N HIS A 109 29.94 -5.99 -19.05
CA HIS A 109 30.69 -6.81 -20.01
C HIS A 109 30.96 -5.98 -21.26
#